data_AF-A0AAJ6CWE1-F1
#
_entry.id   AF-A0AAJ6CWE1-F1
#
_cell.length_a   1.000
_cell.length_b   1.000
_cell.length_c   1.000
_cell.angle_alpha   90.00
_cell.angle_beta   90.00
_cell.angle_gamma   90.00
#
_symmetry.space_group_name_H-M   'P 1'
#
loop_
_entity.id
_entity.type
_entity.pdbx_description
1 polymer ?
#
loop_
_entity_poly.entity_id
_entity_poly.type
_entity_poly.pdbx_seq_one_letter_code
_entity_poly.pdbx_strand_id
1 'polypeptide(L)'
;MSKATYPLKLPLSVKEAAARLAKADGVSLNQWIASAVAQKVGAMETAADFLRQRAGDASGEDFARILDRVAAGPPQAGDERSSEKH
;
A
#
# COMPACT_ATOMS: atom_id res chain seq x y z
N MET A 1 4.65 17.27 23.22
CA MET A 1 5.18 16.62 22.01
C MET A 1 6.47 17.32 21.61
N SER A 2 7.63 16.69 21.81
CA SER A 2 8.90 17.25 21.34
C SER A 2 8.90 17.30 19.81
N LYS A 3 9.21 18.47 19.22
CA LYS A 3 9.45 18.59 17.78
C LYS A 3 10.76 17.87 17.46
N ALA A 4 10.67 16.65 16.92
CA ALA A 4 11.80 16.00 16.31
C ALA A 4 12.01 16.60 14.91
N THR A 5 13.08 17.36 14.71
CA THR A 5 13.47 17.83 13.37
C THR A 5 14.21 16.69 12.68
N TYR A 6 13.64 16.17 11.60
CA TYR A 6 14.25 15.13 10.79
C TYR A 6 14.79 15.72 9.48
N PRO A 7 16.11 15.66 9.22
CA PRO A 7 16.67 16.13 7.96
C PRO A 7 16.28 15.16 6.83
N LEU A 8 15.49 15.64 5.88
CA LEU A 8 15.02 14.88 4.72
C LEU A 8 15.74 15.31 3.45
N LYS A 9 16.30 14.36 2.71
CA LYS A 9 16.84 14.59 1.36
C LYS A 9 15.85 14.06 0.33
N LEU A 10 15.49 14.89 -0.63
CA LEU A 10 14.59 14.56 -1.73
C LEU A 10 15.31 14.84 -3.06
N PRO A 11 15.01 14.07 -4.14
CA PRO A 11 15.36 14.48 -5.49
C PRO A 11 14.85 15.89 -5.77
N LEU A 12 15.64 16.69 -6.51
CA LEU A 12 15.32 18.10 -6.77
C LEU A 12 13.92 18.28 -7.38
N SER A 13 13.59 17.48 -8.39
CA SER A 13 12.29 17.52 -9.07
C SER A 13 11.10 17.28 -8.13
N VAL A 14 11.26 16.35 -7.17
CA VAL A 14 10.22 16.04 -6.17
C VAL A 14 10.06 17.21 -5.20
N LYS A 15 11.17 17.79 -4.74
CA LYS A 15 11.16 18.96 -3.87
C LYS A 15 10.47 20.15 -4.54
N GLU A 16 10.76 20.40 -5.81
CA GLU A 16 10.15 21.48 -6.59
C GLU A 16 8.64 21.28 -6.77
N ALA A 17 8.22 20.06 -7.12
CA ALA A 17 6.80 19.72 -7.23
C ALA A 17 6.06 19.91 -5.90
N ALA A 18 6.62 19.41 -4.79
CA ALA A 18 6.04 19.58 -3.46
C ALA A 18 5.97 21.06 -3.05
N ALA A 19 7.00 21.86 -3.35
CA ALA A 19 6.99 23.29 -3.05
C ALA A 19 5.93 24.06 -3.84
N ARG A 20 5.73 23.72 -5.12
CA ARG A 20 4.67 24.30 -5.95
C ARG A 20 3.28 23.99 -5.39
N LEU A 21 3.04 22.74 -4.96
CA LEU A 21 1.77 22.32 -4.37
C LEU A 21 1.55 22.97 -3.00
N ALA A 22 2.56 22.98 -2.13
CA ALA A 22 2.49 23.66 -0.83
C ALA A 22 2.15 25.15 -0.97
N LYS A 23 2.73 25.83 -1.98
CA LYS A 23 2.42 27.22 -2.30
C LYS A 23 0.97 27.40 -2.75
N ALA A 24 0.45 26.49 -3.57
CA ALA A 24 -0.95 26.52 -4.00
C ALA A 24 -1.92 26.31 -2.83
N ASP A 25 -1.53 25.46 -1.87
CA ASP A 25 -2.29 25.15 -0.66
C ASP A 25 -2.11 26.21 0.47
N GLY A 26 -1.25 27.21 0.27
CA GLY A 26 -1.01 28.28 1.24
C GLY A 26 -0.29 27.84 2.52
N VAL A 27 0.42 26.71 2.49
CA VAL A 27 1.13 26.14 3.64
C VAL A 27 2.64 26.07 3.40
N SER A 28 3.41 25.94 4.49
CA SER A 28 4.85 25.69 4.35
C SER A 28 5.13 24.31 3.74
N LEU A 29 6.27 24.16 3.04
CA LEU A 29 6.70 22.87 2.49
C LEU A 29 6.76 21.77 3.57
N ASN A 30 7.24 22.08 4.77
CA ASN A 30 7.33 21.09 5.85
C ASN A 30 5.95 20.64 6.34
N GLN A 31 4.98 21.56 6.46
CA GLN A 31 3.60 21.20 6.82
C GLN A 31 2.95 20.36 5.73
N TRP A 32 3.18 20.72 4.47
CA TRP A 32 2.68 19.96 3.33
C TRP A 32 3.25 18.53 3.31
N ILE A 33 4.57 18.38 3.48
CA ILE A 33 5.23 17.05 3.59
C ILE A 33 4.70 16.27 4.78
N ALA A 34 4.55 16.90 5.95
CA ALA A 34 4.02 16.23 7.14
C ALA A 34 2.59 15.71 6.91
N SER A 35 1.74 16.51 6.25
CA SER A 35 0.39 16.10 5.85
C SER A 35 0.41 14.91 4.88
N ALA A 36 1.26 14.97 3.85
CA ALA A 36 1.40 13.87 2.89
C ALA A 36 1.86 12.56 3.55
N VAL A 37 2.81 12.64 4.49
CA VAL A 37 3.26 11.48 5.27
C VAL A 37 2.11 10.93 6.13
N ALA A 38 1.38 11.80 6.84
CA ALA A 38 0.24 11.39 7.64
C ALA A 38 -0.84 10.70 6.80
N GLN A 39 -1.13 11.23 5.60
CA GLN A 39 -2.07 10.61 4.66
C GLN A 39 -1.60 9.22 4.21
N LYS A 40 -0.32 9.07 3.85
CA LYS A 40 0.22 7.77 3.43
C LYS A 40 0.17 6.75 4.55
N VAL A 41 0.56 7.13 5.76
CA VAL A 41 0.49 6.28 6.95
C VAL A 41 -0.95 5.86 7.22
N GLY A 42 -1.87 6.82 7.33
CA GLY A 42 -3.28 6.54 7.58
C GLY A 42 -3.91 5.64 6.51
N ALA A 43 -3.59 5.83 5.24
CA ALA A 43 -4.06 4.97 4.16
C ALA A 43 -3.55 3.52 4.29
N MET A 44 -2.28 3.33 4.66
CA MET A 44 -1.71 1.98 4.82
C MET A 44 -2.25 1.27 6.06
N GLU A 45 -2.34 1.98 7.19
CA GLU A 45 -2.90 1.43 8.43
C GLU A 45 -4.38 1.07 8.24
N THR A 46 -5.16 1.97 7.64
CA THR A 46 -6.58 1.72 7.35
C THR A 46 -6.76 0.51 6.43
N ALA A 47 -5.93 0.38 5.38
CA ALA A 47 -5.98 -0.78 4.50
C ALA A 47 -5.65 -2.09 5.25
N ALA A 48 -4.62 -2.07 6.10
CA ALA A 48 -4.23 -3.22 6.90
C ALA A 48 -5.33 -3.63 7.90
N ASP A 49 -5.91 -2.65 8.60
CA ASP A 49 -7.01 -2.88 9.55
C ASP A 49 -8.27 -3.38 8.84
N PHE A 50 -8.63 -2.79 7.70
CA PHE A 50 -9.76 -3.23 6.89
C PHE A 50 -9.58 -4.69 6.47
N LEU A 51 -8.42 -5.06 5.93
CA LEU A 51 -8.16 -6.44 5.50
C LEU A 51 -8.19 -7.42 6.68
N ARG A 52 -7.65 -7.03 7.84
CA ARG A 52 -7.68 -7.84 9.07
C ARG A 52 -9.12 -8.07 9.55
N GLN A 53 -9.92 -7.02 9.59
CA GLN A 53 -11.32 -7.12 9.99
C GLN A 53 -12.16 -7.90 8.96
N ARG A 54 -11.89 -7.70 7.66
CA ARG A 54 -12.56 -8.40 6.56
C ARG A 54 -12.27 -9.90 6.58
N ALA A 55 -11.03 -10.28 6.93
CA ALA A 55 -10.63 -11.68 7.07
C ALA A 55 -11.40 -12.35 8.21
N GLY A 56 -11.61 -11.66 9.35
CA GLY A 56 -12.29 -12.25 10.51
C GLY A 56 -11.56 -13.53 10.95
N ASP A 57 -12.31 -14.62 11.08
CA ASP A 57 -11.77 -15.94 11.43
C ASP A 57 -11.44 -16.81 10.19
N ALA A 58 -11.42 -16.23 8.99
CA ALA A 58 -11.15 -16.97 7.77
C ALA A 58 -9.79 -17.68 7.83
N SER A 59 -9.81 -18.96 7.49
CA SER A 59 -8.64 -19.84 7.53
C SER A 59 -8.22 -20.32 6.14
N GLY A 60 -7.01 -20.86 6.05
CA GLY A 60 -6.55 -21.54 4.83
C GLY A 60 -7.42 -22.74 4.45
N GLU A 61 -8.02 -23.42 5.44
CA GLU A 61 -8.94 -24.54 5.21
C GLU A 61 -10.27 -24.07 4.58
N ASP A 62 -10.80 -22.92 5.00
CA ASP A 62 -11.97 -22.31 4.38
C ASP A 62 -11.71 -22.00 2.90
N PHE A 63 -10.52 -21.48 2.62
CA PHE A 63 -10.10 -21.19 1.25
C PHE A 63 -9.95 -22.47 0.41
N ALA A 64 -9.32 -23.51 0.96
CA ALA A 64 -9.19 -24.81 0.29
C ALA A 64 -10.56 -25.41 -0.07
N ARG A 65 -11.52 -25.38 0.85
CA ARG A 65 -12.90 -25.86 0.59
C ARG A 65 -13.63 -25.08 -0.51
N ILE A 66 -13.30 -23.81 -0.72
CA ILE A 66 -13.82 -23.03 -1.83
C ILE A 66 -13.18 -23.49 -3.14
N LEU A 67 -11.86 -23.71 -3.15
CA LEU A 67 -11.14 -24.19 -4.32
C LEU A 67 -11.59 -25.59 -4.76
N ASP A 68 -11.96 -26.46 -3.82
CA ASP A 68 -12.50 -27.80 -4.12
C ASP A 68 -13.80 -27.78 -4.93
N ARG A 69 -14.50 -26.64 -5.00
CA ARG A 69 -15.70 -26.47 -5.84
C ARG A 69 -15.37 -26.26 -7.31
N VAL A 70 -14.12 -25.95 -7.63
CA VAL A 70 -13.67 -25.78 -9.02
C VAL A 70 -13.42 -27.17 -9.59
N ALA A 71 -14.00 -27.45 -10.76
CA ALA A 71 -13.79 -28.72 -11.43
C ALA A 71 -12.31 -28.94 -11.74
N ALA A 72 -11.80 -30.13 -11.44
CA ALA A 72 -10.46 -30.52 -11.82
C ALA A 72 -10.33 -30.52 -13.35
N GLY A 73 -9.39 -29.75 -13.87
CA GLY A 73 -9.12 -29.63 -15.29
C GLY A 73 -7.70 -29.14 -15.53
N PRO A 74 -7.19 -29.29 -16.76
CA PRO A 74 -5.92 -28.67 -17.12
C PRO A 74 -6.02 -27.14 -16.97
N PRO A 75 -4.90 -26.45 -16.66
CA PRO A 75 -4.88 -24.99 -16.69
C PRO A 75 -5.31 -24.48 -18.07
N GLN A 76 -5.86 -23.26 -18.10
CA GLN A 76 -6.12 -22.58 -19.37
C GLN A 76 -4.78 -22.27 -20.06
N ALA A 77 -4.80 -22.16 -21.39
CA ALA A 77 -3.60 -21.81 -22.14
C ALA A 77 -3.06 -20.45 -21.67
N GLY A 78 -1.81 -20.41 -21.19
CA GLY A 78 -1.17 -19.25 -20.58
C GLY A 78 -1.13 -19.25 -19.05
N ASP A 79 -1.93 -20.11 -18.38
CA ASP A 79 -1.95 -20.28 -16.91
C ASP A 79 -1.10 -21.47 -16.46
N GLU A 80 -0.30 -22.05 -17.37
CA GLU A 80 0.60 -23.14 -17.02
C GLU A 80 1.64 -22.65 -16.01
N ARG A 81 1.91 -23.48 -14.99
CA ARG A 81 3.01 -23.20 -14.05
C ARG A 81 4.31 -23.11 -14.85
N SER A 82 5.06 -22.02 -14.66
CA SER A 82 6.41 -21.92 -15.22
C SER A 82 7.21 -23.17 -14.81
N SER A 83 7.84 -23.82 -15.79
CA SER A 83 8.65 -25.02 -15.56
C SER A 83 9.96 -24.72 -14.82
N GLU A 84 10.31 -23.44 -14.67
CA GLU A 84 11.51 -23.02 -13.96
C GLU A 84 11.26 -23.07 -12.44
N LYS A 85 11.71 -24.17 -11.83
CA LYS A 85 11.97 -24.22 -10.39
C LYS A 85 13.17 -23.32 -10.10
N HIS A 86 12.94 -22.18 -9.43
CA HIS A 86 13.99 -21.47 -8.71
C HIS A 86 14.07 -21.97 -7.27
#